data_AF-A0AAD9MN29-F1
#
_entry.id   AF-A0AAD9MN29-F1
#
_cell.length_a   1.000
_cell.length_b   1.000
_cell.length_c   1.000
_cell.angle_alpha   90.00
_cell.angle_beta   90.00
_cell.angle_gamma   90.00
#
_symmetry.space_group_name_H-M   'P 1'
#
loop_
_entity.id
_entity.type
_entity.pdbx_description
1 polymer ?
#
loop_
_entity_poly.entity_id
_entity_poly.type
_entity_poly.pdbx_seq_one_letter_code
_entity_poly.pdbx_strand_id
1 'polypeptide(L)'
;MFFPLAWTWWPVTAWCVLTPGISGKSLPGPAHFFSHGCKLDTKAPVNDDGYVGPIAIPFPLRFYRMKQSKLFLNTNGVLSFKAPFSTYTPELFPQRNYAVIAPYWADVDTTANEGRIYYRATKSTKYLDMTLSSIVRSAFGNTFKAKWAFIATWDQVTFYGGSNKTPRNTFQVVLMANKRETYIIYNYGDISWTTGKASGGDKYGLGGYPAEVGLNDGTARRRYHALFESLTPD
;
A
#
# COMPACT_ATOMS: atom_id res chain seq x y z
N MET A 1 -29.98 12.05 24.87
CA MET A 1 -29.05 12.94 24.16
C MET A 1 -27.67 12.64 24.72
N PHE A 2 -26.96 11.69 24.14
CA PHE A 2 -25.66 11.24 24.61
C PHE A 2 -24.69 11.32 23.44
N PHE A 3 -23.70 12.19 23.56
CA PHE A 3 -22.47 12.12 22.77
C PHE A 3 -21.66 10.89 23.23
N PRO A 4 -20.97 10.19 22.32
CA PRO A 4 -19.73 9.54 22.67
C PRO A 4 -18.58 10.26 21.97
N LEU A 5 -17.75 10.91 22.80
CA LEU A 5 -16.33 11.10 22.54
C LEU A 5 -15.62 9.79 22.83
N ALA A 6 -14.79 9.29 21.91
CA ALA A 6 -13.42 8.86 22.17
C ALA A 6 -12.79 8.33 20.88
N TRP A 7 -11.96 9.17 20.29
CA TRP A 7 -11.02 8.84 19.21
C TRP A 7 -9.99 7.82 19.74
N THR A 8 -9.97 6.61 19.19
CA THR A 8 -8.88 5.66 19.46
C THR A 8 -7.85 5.76 18.34
N TRP A 9 -6.79 6.51 18.63
CA TRP A 9 -5.48 6.50 18.00
C TRP A 9 -5.12 5.11 17.46
N TRP A 10 -4.84 4.97 16.15
CA TRP A 10 -4.22 3.76 15.62
C TRP A 10 -2.78 3.67 16.15
N PRO A 11 -2.44 2.72 17.05
CA PRO A 11 -1.03 2.39 17.23
C PRO A 11 -0.56 1.74 15.92
N VAL A 12 0.62 2.14 15.49
CA VAL A 12 1.32 1.64 14.31
C VAL A 12 1.19 0.11 14.18
N THR A 13 0.31 -0.39 13.30
CA THR A 13 0.12 -1.85 13.05
C THR A 13 0.66 -2.23 11.68
N ALA A 14 1.59 -3.19 11.63
CA ALA A 14 2.03 -3.78 10.38
C ALA A 14 1.24 -5.04 10.07
N TRP A 15 0.52 -5.05 8.93
CA TRP A 15 -0.37 -6.16 8.53
C TRP A 15 0.31 -7.02 7.47
N CYS A 16 0.38 -8.34 7.71
CA CYS A 16 0.92 -9.28 6.73
C CYS A 16 -0.13 -10.20 6.11
N VAL A 17 -0.20 -10.29 4.77
CA VAL A 17 -1.18 -11.12 4.04
C VAL A 17 -0.50 -12.21 3.19
N LEU A 18 -1.01 -13.44 3.32
CA LEU A 18 -0.60 -14.66 2.62
C LEU A 18 -1.42 -14.96 1.35
N THR A 19 -0.77 -15.24 0.22
CA THR A 19 -1.43 -15.62 -1.05
C THR A 19 -1.12 -17.04 -1.51
N PRO A 20 -1.22 -18.02 -0.60
CA PRO A 20 -2.45 -18.82 -0.63
C PRO A 20 -3.04 -19.04 0.77
N GLY A 21 -4.28 -18.59 0.98
CA GLY A 21 -4.96 -18.67 2.28
C GLY A 21 -4.82 -17.37 3.07
N ILE A 22 -5.35 -16.27 2.50
CA ILE A 22 -5.36 -14.91 3.08
C ILE A 22 -5.66 -14.99 4.58
N SER A 23 -4.61 -14.79 5.36
CA SER A 23 -4.68 -14.63 6.81
C SER A 23 -3.85 -13.39 7.13
N GLY A 24 -4.48 -12.45 7.82
CA GLY A 24 -3.85 -11.26 8.34
C GLY A 24 -3.23 -11.55 9.71
N LYS A 25 -2.02 -11.07 9.95
CA LYS A 25 -1.45 -11.00 11.30
C LYS A 25 -0.84 -9.63 11.51
N SER A 26 -1.06 -9.08 12.71
CA SER A 26 -0.23 -7.99 13.23
C SER A 26 1.18 -8.55 13.47
N LEU A 27 2.20 -7.83 12.99
CA LEU A 27 3.59 -8.21 13.18
C LEU A 27 4.09 -7.77 14.58
N PRO A 28 4.90 -8.60 15.27
CA PRO A 28 5.47 -8.21 16.55
C PRO A 28 6.55 -7.14 16.39
N GLY A 29 6.50 -6.13 17.28
CA GLY A 29 7.47 -5.03 17.36
C GLY A 29 6.85 -3.67 17.00
N PRO A 30 7.51 -2.54 17.33
CA PRO A 30 7.05 -1.23 16.89
C PRO A 30 7.04 -1.21 15.37
N ALA A 31 5.90 -0.89 14.77
CA ALA A 31 5.86 -0.75 13.33
C ALA A 31 6.75 0.43 12.95
N HIS A 32 7.82 0.10 12.24
CA HIS A 32 8.75 1.06 11.71
C HIS A 32 8.76 0.90 10.22
N PHE A 33 8.66 2.03 9.52
CA PHE A 33 8.95 2.07 8.10
C PHE A 33 10.30 1.44 7.83
N PHE A 34 10.37 0.56 6.84
CA PHE A 34 11.66 0.20 6.28
C PHE A 34 12.30 1.49 5.76
N SER A 35 13.61 1.66 6.04
CA SER A 35 14.36 2.85 5.65
C SER A 35 14.11 3.17 4.19
N HIS A 36 13.83 4.43 3.88
CA HIS A 36 13.48 4.88 2.54
C HIS A 36 14.07 6.27 2.26
N GLY A 37 14.03 6.70 1.00
CA GLY A 37 14.48 8.01 0.54
C GLY A 37 15.64 7.96 -0.45
N CYS A 38 16.04 9.11 -0.99
CA CYS A 38 16.94 9.23 -2.16
C CYS A 38 18.31 8.53 -2.03
N LYS A 39 18.81 8.29 -0.82
CA LYS A 39 20.09 7.59 -0.61
C LYS A 39 19.99 6.08 -0.88
N LEU A 40 18.79 5.52 -0.78
CA LEU A 40 18.53 4.08 -0.87
C LEU A 40 17.59 3.72 -2.02
N ASP A 41 16.69 4.63 -2.38
CA ASP A 41 15.55 4.38 -3.26
C ASP A 41 15.55 5.30 -4.47
N THR A 42 14.80 4.90 -5.49
CA THR A 42 14.42 5.78 -6.59
C THR A 42 13.24 6.65 -6.16
N LYS A 43 13.34 7.95 -6.44
CA LYS A 43 12.24 8.92 -6.26
C LYS A 43 11.35 8.89 -7.51
N ALA A 44 10.05 8.67 -7.33
CA ALA A 44 9.10 8.74 -8.43
C ALA A 44 8.95 10.20 -8.92
N PRO A 45 8.60 10.41 -10.20
CA PRO A 45 8.23 11.74 -10.70
C PRO A 45 7.08 12.33 -9.90
N VAL A 46 7.11 13.65 -9.72
CA VAL A 46 5.98 14.40 -9.18
C VAL A 46 4.80 14.26 -10.14
N ASN A 47 3.66 13.85 -9.61
CA ASN A 47 2.42 13.62 -10.37
C ASN A 47 1.20 13.59 -9.43
N ASP A 48 0.02 13.53 -10.03
CA ASP A 48 -1.30 13.44 -9.40
C ASP A 48 -1.90 12.03 -9.69
N ASP A 49 -2.23 11.72 -10.94
CA ASP A 49 -2.78 10.41 -11.33
C ASP A 49 -1.78 9.48 -12.05
N GLY A 50 -0.50 9.78 -11.86
CA GLY A 50 0.60 9.14 -12.55
C GLY A 50 0.88 7.68 -12.16
N TYR A 51 1.80 7.09 -12.90
CA TYR A 51 2.40 5.81 -12.54
C TYR A 51 3.88 5.72 -12.95
N VAL A 52 4.58 4.80 -12.32
CA VAL A 52 5.92 4.35 -12.67
C VAL A 52 5.86 2.88 -13.10
N GLY A 53 6.49 2.55 -14.22
CA GLY A 53 6.62 1.19 -14.70
C GLY A 53 6.46 1.05 -16.21
N PRO A 54 6.46 -0.20 -16.73
CA PRO A 54 6.43 -1.44 -15.97
C PRO A 54 7.73 -1.74 -15.21
N ILE A 55 7.62 -2.18 -13.96
CA ILE A 55 8.74 -2.65 -13.14
C ILE A 55 8.76 -4.18 -13.24
N ALA A 56 9.87 -4.74 -13.71
CA ALA A 56 9.99 -6.18 -13.95
C ALA A 56 10.08 -6.99 -12.64
N ILE A 57 9.32 -8.08 -12.57
CA ILE A 57 9.42 -9.09 -11.52
C ILE A 57 10.27 -10.24 -12.07
N PRO A 58 11.37 -10.64 -11.41
CA PRO A 58 12.37 -11.54 -11.98
C PRO A 58 11.93 -13.01 -12.10
N PHE A 59 10.77 -13.34 -11.56
CA PHE A 59 10.14 -14.65 -11.68
C PHE A 59 8.62 -14.49 -11.64
N PRO A 60 7.83 -15.48 -12.09
CA PRO A 60 6.39 -15.42 -12.00
C PRO A 60 5.93 -15.41 -10.52
N LEU A 61 5.70 -14.22 -9.98
CA LEU A 61 5.22 -14.00 -8.61
C LEU A 61 3.77 -14.45 -8.51
N ARG A 62 3.41 -15.14 -7.43
CA ARG A 62 2.05 -15.65 -7.23
C ARG A 62 1.22 -14.65 -6.45
N PHE A 63 0.32 -13.98 -7.16
CA PHE A 63 -0.69 -13.12 -6.57
C PHE A 63 -2.06 -13.78 -6.75
N TYR A 64 -2.66 -14.21 -5.64
CA TYR A 64 -3.79 -15.16 -5.66
C TYR A 64 -3.45 -16.41 -6.51
N ARG A 65 -4.32 -16.79 -7.45
CA ARG A 65 -4.09 -17.91 -8.40
C ARG A 65 -3.38 -17.47 -9.68
N MET A 66 -3.00 -16.20 -9.78
CA MET A 66 -2.41 -15.62 -10.99
C MET A 66 -0.90 -15.45 -10.82
N LYS A 67 -0.19 -15.60 -11.94
CA LYS A 67 1.25 -15.32 -12.01
C LYS A 67 1.46 -13.93 -12.59
N GLN A 68 2.24 -13.12 -11.91
CA GLN A 68 2.57 -11.75 -12.32
C GLN A 68 4.07 -11.66 -12.65
N SER A 69 4.40 -11.00 -13.75
CA SER A 69 5.79 -10.79 -14.22
C SER A 69 6.23 -9.32 -14.20
N LYS A 70 5.30 -8.41 -13.90
CA LYS A 70 5.53 -6.98 -13.82
C LYS A 70 4.55 -6.34 -12.85
N LEU A 71 4.89 -5.15 -12.36
CA LEU A 71 3.97 -4.29 -11.63
C LEU A 71 4.13 -2.83 -12.07
N PHE A 72 3.15 -2.01 -11.71
CA PHE A 72 3.16 -0.56 -11.84
C PHE A 72 2.91 0.04 -10.45
N LEU A 73 3.63 1.11 -10.14
CA LEU A 73 3.45 1.91 -8.93
C LEU A 73 2.65 3.16 -9.31
N ASN A 74 1.48 3.35 -8.75
CA ASN A 74 0.64 4.52 -9.03
C ASN A 74 0.70 5.53 -7.87
N THR A 75 0.54 6.81 -8.20
CA THR A 75 0.60 7.92 -7.24
C THR A 75 -0.46 7.78 -6.16
N ASN A 76 -1.67 7.34 -6.50
CA ASN A 76 -2.82 7.19 -5.61
C ASN A 76 -2.73 6.01 -4.64
N GLY A 77 -1.54 5.50 -4.34
CA GLY A 77 -1.38 4.47 -3.30
C GLY A 77 -1.69 3.05 -3.75
N VAL A 78 -1.55 2.75 -5.06
CA VAL A 78 -1.88 1.45 -5.65
C VAL A 78 -0.66 0.83 -6.34
N LEU A 79 -0.45 -0.47 -6.13
CA LEU A 79 0.33 -1.31 -7.04
C LEU A 79 -0.61 -2.13 -7.92
N SER A 80 -0.43 -2.06 -9.24
CA SER A 80 -1.20 -2.87 -10.18
C SER A 80 -0.32 -3.81 -10.98
N PHE A 81 -0.86 -4.95 -11.41
CA PHE A 81 -0.07 -5.96 -12.14
C PHE A 81 -0.38 -6.06 -13.64
N LYS A 82 -1.64 -5.83 -14.04
CA LYS A 82 -2.08 -6.05 -15.43
C LYS A 82 -1.75 -4.86 -16.34
N ALA A 83 -2.12 -3.67 -15.89
CA ALA A 83 -1.98 -2.40 -16.61
C ALA A 83 -1.77 -1.27 -15.60
N PRO A 84 -1.27 -0.11 -16.03
CA PRO A 84 -1.29 1.10 -15.20
C PRO A 84 -2.67 1.36 -14.59
N PHE A 85 -2.68 1.90 -13.38
CA PHE A 85 -3.88 2.31 -12.67
C PHE A 85 -3.91 3.84 -12.64
N SER A 86 -5.05 4.45 -12.95
CA SER A 86 -5.20 5.91 -13.09
C SER A 86 -6.53 6.41 -12.55
N THR A 87 -7.22 5.62 -11.74
CA THR A 87 -8.47 6.04 -11.10
C THR A 87 -8.14 6.77 -9.79
N TYR A 88 -8.72 7.96 -9.61
CA TYR A 88 -8.49 8.81 -8.45
C TYR A 88 -9.48 8.56 -7.32
N THR A 89 -10.78 8.44 -7.61
CA THR A 89 -11.79 8.16 -6.60
C THR A 89 -11.77 6.67 -6.22
N PRO A 90 -11.53 6.34 -4.94
CA PRO A 90 -11.54 4.96 -4.47
C PRO A 90 -12.92 4.32 -4.62
N GLU A 91 -12.92 3.03 -4.98
CA GLU A 91 -14.13 2.20 -5.03
C GLU A 91 -13.91 0.96 -4.17
N LEU A 92 -14.99 0.47 -3.56
CA LEU A 92 -14.98 -0.76 -2.76
C LEU A 92 -14.51 -1.96 -3.58
N PHE A 93 -13.64 -2.78 -2.99
CA PHE A 93 -13.39 -4.10 -3.54
C PHE A 93 -14.62 -5.03 -3.40
N PRO A 94 -14.87 -5.93 -4.38
CA PRO A 94 -14.02 -6.28 -5.51
C PRO A 94 -14.23 -5.41 -6.75
N GLN A 95 -13.14 -4.93 -7.33
CA GLN A 95 -13.14 -4.29 -8.64
C GLN A 95 -12.92 -5.30 -9.77
N ARG A 96 -13.66 -5.16 -10.87
CA ARG A 96 -13.40 -5.98 -12.07
C ARG A 96 -12.15 -5.46 -12.79
N ASN A 97 -11.41 -6.35 -13.44
CA ASN A 97 -10.25 -6.06 -14.30
C ASN A 97 -8.96 -5.56 -13.62
N TYR A 98 -9.00 -5.04 -12.39
CA TYR A 98 -7.80 -4.53 -11.71
C TYR A 98 -7.22 -5.50 -10.68
N ALA A 99 -6.12 -6.19 -11.04
CA ALA A 99 -5.36 -6.95 -10.05
C ALA A 99 -4.42 -5.99 -9.31
N VAL A 100 -4.74 -5.67 -8.05
CA VAL A 100 -4.11 -4.58 -7.29
C VAL A 100 -3.79 -4.94 -5.84
N ILE A 101 -2.77 -4.28 -5.33
CA ILE A 101 -2.41 -4.15 -3.92
C ILE A 101 -2.57 -2.67 -3.57
N ALA A 102 -3.49 -2.34 -2.68
CA ALA A 102 -3.76 -0.98 -2.23
C ALA A 102 -3.39 -0.87 -0.75
N PRO A 103 -2.14 -0.48 -0.41
CA PRO A 103 -1.84 -0.08 0.96
C PRO A 103 -2.70 1.10 1.41
N TYR A 104 -3.03 2.03 0.51
CA TYR A 104 -3.86 3.19 0.83
C TYR A 104 -4.33 3.85 -0.47
N TRP A 105 -5.38 3.31 -1.11
CA TRP A 105 -5.88 3.89 -2.35
C TRP A 105 -6.70 5.13 -2.06
N ALA A 106 -6.13 6.30 -2.34
CA ALA A 106 -6.77 7.60 -2.22
C ALA A 106 -6.25 8.56 -3.29
N ASP A 107 -6.97 9.64 -3.53
CA ASP A 107 -6.64 10.70 -4.48
C ASP A 107 -5.43 11.54 -3.98
N VAL A 108 -4.22 11.02 -4.19
CA VAL A 108 -2.95 11.55 -3.68
C VAL A 108 -2.35 12.50 -4.71
N ASP A 109 -2.01 13.71 -4.26
CA ASP A 109 -1.34 14.70 -5.11
C ASP A 109 0.05 15.02 -4.55
N THR A 110 1.09 14.85 -5.38
CA THR A 110 2.47 15.22 -5.02
C THR A 110 2.94 16.52 -5.67
N THR A 111 2.10 17.17 -6.48
CA THR A 111 2.40 18.40 -7.23
C THR A 111 2.33 19.65 -6.35
N ALA A 112 1.40 19.69 -5.40
CA ALA A 112 1.12 20.86 -4.57
C ALA A 112 1.86 20.90 -3.21
N ASN A 113 2.76 19.95 -2.94
CA ASN A 113 3.44 19.81 -1.64
C ASN A 113 4.88 19.24 -1.74
N GLU A 114 5.48 18.95 -0.58
CA GLU A 114 6.83 18.38 -0.45
C GLU A 114 6.86 16.86 -0.29
N GLY A 115 5.70 16.21 -0.15
CA GLY A 115 5.54 14.77 -0.06
C GLY A 115 5.97 14.06 -1.33
N ARG A 116 6.65 12.91 -1.19
CA ARG A 116 7.26 12.20 -2.32
C ARG A 116 7.07 10.71 -2.20
N ILE A 117 7.09 10.06 -3.36
CA ILE A 117 7.02 8.60 -3.44
C ILE A 117 8.42 8.06 -3.70
N TYR A 118 8.85 7.13 -2.85
CA TYR A 118 10.13 6.43 -2.98
C TYR A 118 9.90 4.95 -3.19
N TYR A 119 10.64 4.32 -4.09
CA TYR A 119 10.53 2.89 -4.33
C TYR A 119 11.86 2.22 -4.62
N ARG A 120 11.92 0.91 -4.32
CA ARG A 120 13.03 0.04 -4.70
C ARG A 120 12.58 -1.37 -5.00
N ALA A 121 13.23 -1.99 -5.98
CA ALA A 121 13.17 -3.43 -6.23
C ALA A 121 14.54 -4.03 -5.88
N THR A 122 14.59 -5.08 -5.06
CA THR A 122 15.86 -5.64 -4.57
C THR A 122 15.90 -7.16 -4.64
N LYS A 123 17.11 -7.68 -4.89
CA LYS A 123 17.50 -9.10 -4.82
C LYS A 123 18.61 -9.34 -3.80
N SER A 124 18.95 -8.33 -2.99
CA SER A 124 20.06 -8.41 -2.02
C SER A 124 19.78 -9.48 -0.98
N THR A 125 20.50 -10.60 -1.05
CA THR A 125 20.29 -11.76 -0.17
C THR A 125 20.41 -11.39 1.30
N LYS A 126 21.41 -10.56 1.66
CA LYS A 126 21.59 -10.09 3.04
C LYS A 126 20.37 -9.34 3.56
N TYR A 127 19.86 -8.37 2.79
CA TYR A 127 18.69 -7.58 3.19
C TYR A 127 17.41 -8.42 3.19
N LEU A 128 17.23 -9.27 2.18
CA LEU A 128 16.07 -10.16 2.07
C LEU A 128 16.03 -11.19 3.21
N ASP A 129 17.15 -11.82 3.57
CA ASP A 129 17.19 -12.89 4.57
C ASP A 129 17.19 -12.35 6.01
N MET A 130 18.02 -11.34 6.30
CA MET A 130 18.21 -10.83 7.66
C MET A 130 17.05 -9.93 8.11
N THR A 131 16.42 -9.20 7.19
CA THR A 131 15.43 -8.17 7.53
C THR A 131 14.02 -8.57 7.13
N LEU A 132 13.77 -8.84 5.84
CA LEU A 132 12.39 -9.08 5.38
C LEU A 132 11.89 -10.48 5.73
N SER A 133 12.69 -11.51 5.43
CA SER A 133 12.29 -12.90 5.63
C SER A 133 12.27 -13.27 7.12
N SER A 134 13.06 -12.63 7.98
CA SER A 134 13.06 -12.89 9.43
C SER A 134 11.73 -12.46 10.07
N ILE A 135 11.17 -11.32 9.68
CA ILE A 135 9.86 -10.82 10.16
C ILE A 135 8.75 -11.82 9.83
N VAL A 136 8.68 -12.27 8.57
CA VAL A 136 7.68 -13.26 8.14
C VAL A 136 7.84 -14.58 8.89
N ARG A 137 9.08 -15.10 9.00
CA ARG A 137 9.34 -16.35 9.71
C ARG A 137 8.95 -16.24 11.19
N SER A 138 9.21 -15.11 11.83
CA SER A 138 8.83 -14.85 13.23
C SER A 138 7.31 -14.80 13.40
N ALA A 139 6.58 -14.11 12.52
CA ALA A 139 5.13 -13.96 12.64
C ALA A 139 4.33 -15.24 12.31
N PHE A 140 4.84 -16.06 11.39
CA PHE A 140 4.14 -17.24 10.88
C PHE A 140 4.76 -18.59 11.28
N GLY A 141 5.91 -18.60 11.95
CA GLY A 141 6.58 -19.84 12.39
C GLY A 141 7.01 -20.73 11.23
N ASN A 142 7.32 -20.15 10.07
CA ASN A 142 7.62 -20.90 8.84
C ASN A 142 9.10 -20.75 8.41
N THR A 143 9.44 -21.31 7.24
CA THR A 143 10.80 -21.28 6.67
C THR A 143 10.91 -20.37 5.45
N PHE A 144 10.05 -19.35 5.34
CA PHE A 144 10.03 -18.46 4.17
C PHE A 144 11.38 -17.76 3.96
N LYS A 145 11.81 -17.69 2.70
CA LYS A 145 12.97 -16.92 2.25
C LYS A 145 12.62 -16.18 0.96
N ALA A 146 12.59 -14.86 1.01
CA ALA A 146 12.33 -14.02 -0.14
C ALA A 146 13.51 -14.09 -1.15
N LYS A 147 13.19 -14.13 -2.43
CA LYS A 147 14.16 -14.02 -3.54
C LYS A 147 14.12 -12.66 -4.22
N TRP A 148 13.06 -11.91 -3.97
CA TRP A 148 12.86 -10.57 -4.49
C TRP A 148 11.90 -9.82 -3.57
N ALA A 149 12.11 -8.51 -3.46
CA ALA A 149 11.16 -7.63 -2.81
C ALA A 149 11.02 -6.31 -3.57
N PHE A 150 9.84 -5.73 -3.46
CA PHE A 150 9.50 -4.39 -3.88
C PHE A 150 8.97 -3.61 -2.69
N ILE A 151 9.53 -2.42 -2.48
CA ILE A 151 9.15 -1.53 -1.38
C ILE A 151 8.77 -0.21 -2.01
N ALA A 152 7.61 0.33 -1.65
CA ALA A 152 7.19 1.67 -2.03
C ALA A 152 6.65 2.41 -0.81
N THR A 153 7.05 3.67 -0.67
CA THR A 153 6.66 4.56 0.43
C THR A 153 6.12 5.84 -0.16
N TRP A 154 4.90 6.19 0.21
CA TRP A 154 4.33 7.51 0.01
C TRP A 154 4.65 8.29 1.27
N ASP A 155 5.63 9.17 1.20
CA ASP A 155 6.16 9.88 2.35
C ASP A 155 5.65 11.31 2.39
N GLN A 156 4.95 11.65 3.47
CA GLN A 156 4.44 12.99 3.75
C GLN A 156 3.54 13.54 2.62
N VAL A 157 2.78 12.67 1.95
CA VAL A 157 1.92 13.05 0.82
C VAL A 157 0.61 13.68 1.30
N THR A 158 0.08 14.62 0.51
CA THR A 158 -1.27 15.17 0.70
C THR A 158 -2.25 14.66 -0.35
N PHE A 159 -3.50 15.03 -0.18
CA PHE A 159 -4.60 14.73 -1.10
C PHE A 159 -4.77 15.79 -2.20
N TYR A 160 -5.42 15.41 -3.30
CA TYR A 160 -5.79 16.32 -4.37
C TYR A 160 -6.61 17.51 -3.87
N GLY A 161 -6.19 18.73 -4.23
CA GLY A 161 -6.75 19.99 -3.73
C GLY A 161 -6.16 20.45 -2.39
N GLY A 162 -5.24 19.69 -1.80
CA GLY A 162 -4.44 20.09 -0.65
C GLY A 162 -3.19 20.90 -1.04
N SER A 163 -2.34 21.20 -0.05
CA SER A 163 -1.12 22.00 -0.25
C SER A 163 -0.05 21.65 0.78
N ASN A 164 1.05 22.40 0.83
CA ASN A 164 2.05 22.25 1.88
C ASN A 164 1.53 22.56 3.31
N LYS A 165 0.33 23.15 3.46
CA LYS A 165 -0.32 23.48 4.74
C LYS A 165 -1.40 22.48 5.18
N THR A 166 -1.77 21.52 4.33
CA THR A 166 -2.77 20.51 4.68
C THR A 166 -2.15 19.33 5.41
N PRO A 167 -2.96 18.49 6.08
CA PRO A 167 -2.49 17.26 6.70
C PRO A 167 -1.73 16.37 5.71
N ARG A 168 -0.82 15.53 6.22
CA ARG A 168 0.05 14.67 5.41
C ARG A 168 0.02 13.25 5.96
N ASN A 169 0.05 12.27 5.08
CA ASN A 169 0.12 10.87 5.43
C ASN A 169 1.48 10.31 4.99
N THR A 170 2.03 9.40 5.79
CA THR A 170 3.11 8.51 5.36
C THR A 170 2.61 7.07 5.43
N PHE A 171 2.74 6.30 4.35
CA PHE A 171 2.38 4.89 4.30
C PHE A 171 3.29 4.11 3.33
N GLN A 172 3.44 2.81 3.56
CA GLN A 172 4.40 1.97 2.86
C GLN A 172 3.86 0.57 2.61
N VAL A 173 4.20 0.03 1.44
CA VAL A 173 4.00 -1.38 1.11
C VAL A 173 5.35 -2.07 0.92
N VAL A 174 5.46 -3.27 1.46
CA VAL A 174 6.54 -4.21 1.17
C VAL A 174 5.95 -5.48 0.58
N LEU A 175 6.14 -5.67 -0.72
CA LEU A 175 5.83 -6.90 -1.43
C LEU A 175 7.09 -7.76 -1.49
N MET A 176 7.08 -8.93 -0.89
CA MET A 176 8.21 -9.87 -0.92
C MET A 176 7.76 -11.24 -1.39
N ALA A 177 8.57 -11.87 -2.21
CA ALA A 177 8.19 -13.15 -2.82
C ALA A 177 9.38 -14.07 -3.03
N ASN A 178 9.06 -15.36 -3.09
CA ASN A 178 9.89 -16.39 -3.70
C ASN A 178 9.10 -17.04 -4.86
N LYS A 179 9.60 -18.15 -5.42
CA LYS A 179 8.93 -18.81 -6.57
C LYS A 179 7.58 -19.47 -6.21
N ARG A 180 7.22 -19.57 -4.92
CA ARG A 180 6.07 -20.32 -4.39
C ARG A 180 5.13 -19.47 -3.53
N GLU A 181 5.67 -18.53 -2.79
CA GLU A 181 4.96 -17.76 -1.76
C GLU A 181 5.18 -16.26 -1.97
N THR A 182 4.19 -15.47 -1.56
CA THR A 182 4.23 -14.02 -1.59
C THR A 182 3.61 -13.51 -0.30
N TYR A 183 4.28 -12.51 0.28
CA TYR A 183 3.87 -11.82 1.48
C TYR A 183 3.85 -10.33 1.19
N ILE A 184 2.88 -9.65 1.77
CA ILE A 184 2.69 -8.21 1.65
C ILE A 184 2.68 -7.67 3.06
N ILE A 185 3.41 -6.59 3.32
CA ILE A 185 3.36 -5.84 4.59
C ILE A 185 2.89 -4.42 4.28
N TYR A 186 1.93 -3.93 5.04
CA TYR A 186 1.56 -2.51 5.07
C TYR A 186 2.07 -1.88 6.35
N ASN A 187 2.71 -0.71 6.23
CA ASN A 187 3.11 0.13 7.36
C ASN A 187 2.46 1.50 7.20
N TYR A 188 1.93 2.04 8.29
CA TYR A 188 1.29 3.35 8.33
C TYR A 188 1.98 4.22 9.38
N GLY A 189 2.13 5.51 9.10
CA GLY A 189 2.34 6.51 10.13
C GLY A 189 0.99 6.98 10.65
N ASP A 190 0.96 8.18 11.22
CA ASP A 190 -0.31 8.82 11.55
C ASP A 190 -1.06 9.14 10.25
N ILE A 191 -2.30 8.65 10.17
CA ILE A 191 -3.21 8.92 9.06
C ILE A 191 -4.14 10.06 9.49
N SER A 192 -4.03 11.18 8.80
CA SER A 192 -4.64 12.45 9.18
C SER A 192 -5.62 13.01 8.13
N TRP A 193 -5.64 12.41 6.95
CA TRP A 193 -6.61 12.66 5.88
C TRP A 193 -7.00 11.35 5.24
N THR A 194 -8.21 11.26 4.66
CA THR A 194 -8.74 10.05 4.01
C THR A 194 -9.26 10.27 2.60
N THR A 195 -9.51 11.52 2.20
CA THR A 195 -10.27 11.81 0.98
C THR A 195 -9.73 13.04 0.24
N GLY A 196 -9.57 12.94 -1.08
CA GLY A 196 -9.25 14.09 -1.92
C GLY A 196 -10.48 14.93 -2.29
N LYS A 197 -10.24 16.17 -2.70
CA LYS A 197 -11.29 17.13 -3.01
C LYS A 197 -12.22 16.66 -4.13
N ALA A 198 -11.69 16.00 -5.16
CA ALA A 198 -12.49 15.45 -6.25
C ALA A 198 -13.35 14.25 -5.80
N SER A 199 -12.99 13.62 -4.68
CA SER A 199 -13.73 12.53 -4.05
C SER A 199 -14.67 13.02 -2.93
N GLY A 200 -14.93 14.32 -2.85
CA GLY A 200 -15.85 14.93 -1.88
C GLY A 200 -15.23 15.27 -0.52
N GLY A 201 -13.90 15.25 -0.41
CA GLY A 201 -13.18 15.64 0.81
C GLY A 201 -13.29 17.14 1.12
N ASP A 202 -13.30 17.47 2.40
CA ASP A 202 -13.28 18.85 2.90
C ASP A 202 -11.86 19.47 2.85
N LYS A 203 -11.68 20.65 3.46
CA LYS A 203 -10.38 21.34 3.51
C LYS A 203 -9.29 20.62 4.33
N TYR A 204 -9.66 19.63 5.12
CA TYR A 204 -8.76 18.77 5.89
C TYR A 204 -8.57 17.40 5.24
N GLY A 205 -9.25 17.12 4.12
CA GLY A 205 -9.20 15.85 3.42
C GLY A 205 -10.02 14.77 4.11
N LEU A 206 -11.13 15.15 4.74
CA LEU A 206 -12.05 14.24 5.44
C LEU A 206 -13.46 14.26 4.79
N GLY A 207 -14.27 13.24 5.05
CA GLY A 207 -15.60 13.06 4.46
C GLY A 207 -15.57 12.42 3.07
N GLY A 208 -16.64 12.51 2.28
CA GLY A 208 -16.68 12.01 0.90
C GLY A 208 -16.46 10.50 0.77
N TYR A 209 -15.75 10.07 -0.28
CA TYR A 209 -15.34 8.68 -0.52
C TYR A 209 -13.90 8.45 0.00
N PRO A 210 -13.73 7.84 1.19
CA PRO A 210 -12.42 7.71 1.81
C PRO A 210 -11.51 6.70 1.13
N ALA A 211 -10.27 6.59 1.63
CA ALA A 211 -9.29 5.66 1.12
C ALA A 211 -9.73 4.20 1.22
N GLU A 212 -9.44 3.39 0.20
CA GLU A 212 -9.62 1.94 0.22
C GLU A 212 -8.29 1.22 0.50
N VAL A 213 -8.32 0.23 1.37
CA VAL A 213 -7.12 -0.54 1.74
C VAL A 213 -7.38 -2.01 1.54
N GLY A 214 -6.56 -2.66 0.73
CA GLY A 214 -6.74 -4.08 0.51
C GLY A 214 -6.01 -4.68 -0.67
N LEU A 215 -6.53 -5.82 -1.11
CA LEU A 215 -6.03 -6.60 -2.22
C LEU A 215 -7.22 -6.98 -3.10
N ASN A 216 -7.06 -6.91 -4.41
CA ASN A 216 -8.08 -7.38 -5.33
C ASN A 216 -7.43 -8.16 -6.47
N ASP A 217 -7.95 -9.35 -6.79
CA ASP A 217 -7.34 -10.21 -7.80
C ASP A 217 -7.70 -9.81 -9.25
N GLY A 218 -8.58 -8.81 -9.41
CA GLY A 218 -9.03 -8.29 -10.69
C GLY A 218 -9.91 -9.28 -11.46
N THR A 219 -10.54 -10.23 -10.77
CA THR A 219 -11.55 -11.14 -11.33
C THR A 219 -12.91 -10.89 -10.67
N ALA A 220 -14.00 -11.14 -11.40
CA ALA A 220 -15.35 -10.98 -10.86
C ALA A 220 -15.71 -12.00 -9.74
N ARG A 221 -14.76 -12.79 -9.22
CA ARG A 221 -15.00 -13.95 -8.36
C ARG A 221 -14.79 -13.69 -6.86
N ARG A 222 -15.10 -12.48 -6.36
CA ARG A 222 -15.05 -12.14 -4.91
C ARG A 222 -13.72 -12.50 -4.21
N ARG A 223 -12.59 -12.48 -4.92
CA ARG A 223 -11.26 -12.73 -4.34
C ARG A 223 -10.57 -11.40 -4.09
N TYR A 224 -10.94 -10.83 -2.96
CA TYR A 224 -10.39 -9.59 -2.44
C TYR A 224 -10.23 -9.71 -0.92
N HIS A 225 -9.45 -8.81 -0.36
CA HIS A 225 -9.34 -8.61 1.07
C HIS A 225 -9.30 -7.11 1.30
N ALA A 226 -10.39 -6.54 1.80
CA ALA A 226 -10.39 -5.20 2.37
C ALA A 226 -9.96 -5.32 3.84
N LEU A 227 -9.13 -4.38 4.33
CA LEU A 227 -8.85 -4.34 5.76
C LEU A 227 -10.08 -3.80 6.50
N PHE A 228 -10.32 -4.29 7.73
CA PHE A 228 -11.38 -3.74 8.57
C PHE A 228 -11.19 -2.22 8.70
N GLU A 229 -12.30 -1.50 8.57
CA GLU A 229 -12.37 -0.03 8.57
C GLU A 229 -11.91 0.70 7.29
N SER A 230 -11.48 0.00 6.24
CA SER A 230 -11.29 0.63 4.93
C SER A 230 -12.64 0.86 4.25
N LEU A 231 -12.90 2.10 3.82
CA LEU A 231 -14.19 2.52 3.28
C LEU A 231 -15.43 2.15 4.13
N THR A 232 -15.30 1.83 5.42
CA THR A 232 -16.49 1.70 6.27
C THR A 232 -17.05 3.09 6.56
N PRO A 233 -18.32 3.35 6.23
CA PRO A 233 -19.04 4.45 6.83
C PRO A 233 -19.10 4.23 8.35
N ASP A 234 -19.01 5.33 9.10
CA ASP A 234 -19.26 5.40 10.54
C ASP A 234 -20.54 4.67 10.99
#